data_AF-S6D1U5-F1
#
_entry.id   AF-S6D1U5-F1
#
_cell.length_a   1.000
_cell.length_b   1.000
_cell.length_c   1.000
_cell.angle_alpha   90.00
_cell.angle_beta   90.00
_cell.angle_gamma   90.00
#
_symmetry.space_group_name_H-M   'P 1'
#
loop_
_entity.id
_entity.type
_entity.pdbx_description
1 polymer ?
#
loop_
_entity_poly.entity_id
_entity_poly.type
_entity_poly.pdbx_seq_one_letter_code
_entity_poly.pdbx_strand_id
1 'polypeptide(L)'
;MTVTDEDRTVRATSPINPPTCWSTPPAPVCGVGRTWLARSVGPPKTSTRTDEVVVTGEPTLIGAATDVLNMADVIVAGGGPAGLSAALFTAKNDLETLVFDTDETWMHKAHLFNYLGIDSMDGSEFMDVSREQVEAFGVDLSQGEEVTAVEETGDGFTVETDDGEYAADYVVLATGADRSLATELGCATTEEGIVDVGVDMETSVEDAYATGAMVRAEEWQAVIAAGDGAAAALNILSKEKGEHYHDFDVPADAE
;
A
#
# COMPACT_ATOMS: atom_id res chain seq x y z
N MET A 1 11.00 -63.32 -37.20
CA MET A 1 9.60 -62.97 -37.53
C MET A 1 9.51 -61.46 -37.49
N THR A 2 9.71 -60.85 -38.65
CA THR A 2 9.47 -59.43 -38.90
C THR A 2 8.05 -59.28 -39.43
N VAL A 3 7.26 -58.40 -38.83
CA VAL A 3 6.05 -57.86 -39.46
C VAL A 3 6.10 -56.35 -39.25
N THR A 4 6.24 -55.66 -40.37
CA THR A 4 6.04 -54.24 -40.61
C THR A 4 4.56 -53.92 -40.52
N ASP A 5 4.18 -52.80 -39.91
CA ASP A 5 2.83 -52.24 -40.04
C ASP A 5 2.95 -50.85 -40.66
N GLU A 6 2.57 -50.78 -41.93
CA GLU A 6 2.34 -49.57 -42.71
C GLU A 6 0.86 -49.16 -42.57
N ASP A 7 0.66 -47.86 -42.37
CA ASP A 7 -0.38 -47.07 -43.01
C ASP A 7 -1.85 -47.41 -42.72
N ARG A 8 -2.45 -46.60 -41.83
CA ARG A 8 -3.89 -46.31 -41.89
C ARG A 8 -4.19 -44.85 -41.53
N THR A 9 -4.25 -44.05 -42.59
CA THR A 9 -5.01 -42.79 -42.68
C THR A 9 -6.44 -42.93 -42.15
N VAL A 10 -6.86 -42.03 -41.27
CA VAL A 10 -8.29 -41.69 -41.06
C VAL A 10 -8.48 -40.18 -41.19
N ARG A 11 -9.46 -39.85 -42.03
CA ARG A 11 -9.81 -38.53 -42.56
C ARG A 11 -10.32 -37.59 -41.46
N ALA A 12 -9.85 -36.35 -41.51
CA ALA A 12 -10.51 -35.21 -40.90
C ALA A 12 -11.81 -34.91 -41.63
N THR A 13 -12.91 -34.76 -40.88
CA THR A 13 -14.17 -34.20 -41.39
C THR A 13 -14.78 -33.25 -40.36
N SER A 14 -14.90 -32.02 -40.83
CA SER A 14 -15.78 -30.90 -40.45
C SER A 14 -15.41 -29.94 -39.30
N PRO A 15 -15.56 -28.62 -39.56
CA PRO A 15 -15.18 -27.54 -38.66
C PRO A 15 -16.33 -27.16 -37.72
N ILE A 16 -16.01 -26.74 -36.50
CA ILE A 16 -16.93 -25.99 -35.65
C ILE A 16 -16.64 -24.51 -35.90
N ASN A 17 -17.59 -23.84 -36.55
CA ASN A 17 -17.58 -22.41 -36.84
C ASN A 17 -17.78 -21.62 -35.52
N PRO A 18 -17.08 -20.50 -35.31
CA PRO A 18 -17.32 -19.61 -34.17
C PRO A 18 -18.57 -18.75 -34.41
N PRO A 19 -19.35 -18.36 -33.39
CA PRO A 19 -20.38 -17.37 -33.59
C PRO A 19 -19.74 -15.98 -33.75
N THR A 20 -20.20 -15.31 -34.79
CA THR A 20 -19.86 -13.98 -35.28
C THR A 20 -20.24 -12.86 -34.32
N CYS A 21 -19.45 -11.79 -34.38
CA CYS A 21 -19.61 -10.53 -33.67
C CYS A 21 -20.71 -9.62 -34.29
N TRP A 22 -21.11 -8.61 -33.49
CA TRP A 22 -21.82 -7.36 -33.84
C TRP A 22 -23.35 -7.38 -33.93
N SER A 23 -23.98 -7.15 -32.78
CA SER A 23 -25.18 -6.31 -32.71
C SER A 23 -24.94 -5.22 -31.66
N THR A 24 -24.95 -3.99 -32.13
CA THR A 24 -24.71 -2.71 -31.46
C THR A 24 -25.44 -2.59 -30.11
N PRO A 25 -24.80 -2.14 -29.02
CA PRO A 25 -25.54 -1.75 -27.83
C PRO A 25 -26.30 -0.42 -28.09
N PRO A 26 -27.50 -0.23 -27.52
CA PRO A 26 -28.18 1.06 -27.58
C PRO A 26 -27.40 2.11 -26.77
N ALA A 27 -27.49 3.36 -27.22
CA ALA A 27 -26.83 4.54 -26.64
C ALA A 27 -26.99 4.64 -25.11
N PRO A 28 -26.02 5.21 -24.38
CA PRO A 28 -26.15 5.40 -22.95
C PRO A 28 -27.25 6.44 -22.68
N VAL A 29 -28.21 6.03 -21.86
CA VAL A 29 -29.22 6.92 -21.29
C VAL A 29 -28.50 7.85 -20.33
N CYS A 30 -28.44 9.12 -20.70
CA CYS A 30 -27.96 10.19 -19.84
C CYS A 30 -28.95 10.35 -18.65
N GLY A 31 -28.43 10.26 -17.43
CA GLY A 31 -29.12 10.67 -16.21
C GLY A 31 -29.33 9.55 -15.20
N VAL A 32 -28.50 9.50 -14.16
CA VAL A 32 -28.80 10.11 -12.85
C VAL A 32 -27.46 10.48 -12.20
N GLY A 33 -27.21 11.77 -12.04
CA GLY A 33 -26.08 12.24 -11.23
C GLY A 33 -26.30 11.77 -9.79
N ARG A 34 -25.46 10.84 -9.32
CA ARG A 34 -25.26 10.63 -7.90
C ARG A 34 -24.23 11.65 -7.47
N THR A 35 -24.70 12.76 -6.92
CA THR A 35 -23.89 13.60 -6.05
C THR A 35 -23.47 12.75 -4.86
N TRP A 36 -22.19 12.40 -4.78
CA TRP A 36 -21.58 11.98 -3.54
C TRP A 36 -21.75 13.14 -2.55
N LEU A 37 -22.63 12.97 -1.56
CA LEU A 37 -22.64 13.83 -0.40
C LEU A 37 -21.33 13.56 0.32
N ALA A 38 -20.33 14.39 0.06
CA ALA A 38 -19.14 14.49 0.88
C ALA A 38 -19.60 14.68 2.32
N ARG A 39 -19.47 13.62 3.13
CA ARG A 39 -19.65 13.72 4.57
C ARG A 39 -18.51 14.62 5.02
N SER A 40 -18.84 15.77 5.59
CA SER A 40 -17.85 16.71 6.10
C SER A 40 -17.04 16.00 7.19
N VAL A 41 -15.87 15.50 6.83
CA VAL A 41 -14.82 15.21 7.81
C VAL A 41 -14.46 16.57 8.40
N GLY A 42 -14.54 16.68 9.73
CA GLY A 42 -14.17 17.90 10.43
C GLY A 42 -12.71 18.27 10.12
N PRO A 43 -12.30 19.53 10.32
CA PRO A 43 -10.94 19.94 10.05
C PRO A 43 -9.95 19.03 10.82
N PRO A 44 -8.80 18.69 10.23
CA PRO A 44 -7.79 17.86 10.88
C PRO A 44 -7.42 18.48 12.22
N LYS A 45 -7.44 17.67 13.28
CA LYS A 45 -6.95 18.09 14.59
C LYS A 45 -5.42 18.07 14.52
N THR A 46 -4.80 19.22 14.33
CA THR A 46 -3.36 19.38 14.57
C THR A 46 -3.10 19.11 16.06
N SER A 47 -2.56 17.93 16.36
CA SER A 47 -2.10 17.56 17.69
C SER A 47 -0.67 18.05 17.87
N THR A 48 -0.49 19.34 18.19
CA THR A 48 0.83 19.79 18.66
C THR A 48 1.00 19.35 20.11
N ARG A 49 1.62 18.20 20.32
CA ARG A 49 2.12 17.79 21.64
C ARG A 49 3.27 18.73 22.02
N THR A 50 2.96 19.74 22.84
CA THR A 50 3.98 20.67 23.34
C THR A 50 4.37 20.25 24.74
N ASP A 51 5.51 19.57 24.90
CA ASP A 51 6.10 19.36 26.23
C ASP A 51 6.73 20.67 26.70
N GLU A 52 6.09 21.31 27.68
CA GLU A 52 6.56 22.55 28.29
C GLU A 52 7.74 22.25 29.25
N VAL A 53 8.97 22.34 28.74
CA VAL A 53 10.18 22.27 29.56
C VAL A 53 10.51 23.66 30.12
N VAL A 54 10.25 23.85 31.41
CA VAL A 54 10.68 25.04 32.15
C VAL A 54 12.19 24.96 32.42
N VAL A 55 12.99 25.75 31.69
CA VAL A 55 14.44 25.88 31.93
C VAL A 55 14.73 27.14 32.75
N THR A 56 15.11 26.95 34.01
CA THR A 56 15.76 28.00 34.83
C THR A 56 17.28 27.85 34.73
N GLY A 57 17.98 28.74 34.02
CA GLY A 57 19.44 28.81 34.05
C GLY A 57 20.06 29.48 32.82
N GLU A 58 21.08 30.31 33.03
CA GLU A 58 21.79 31.11 32.02
C GLU A 58 22.55 30.27 30.98
N PRO A 59 22.78 30.78 29.75
CA PRO A 59 23.19 29.96 28.62
C PRO A 59 24.70 29.69 28.63
N THR A 60 25.08 28.42 28.62
CA THR A 60 26.43 27.97 28.23
C THR A 60 26.32 27.25 26.90
N LEU A 61 27.04 27.77 25.90
CA LEU A 61 27.13 27.28 24.53
C LEU A 61 27.63 25.83 24.47
N ILE A 62 26.72 24.87 24.31
CA ILE A 62 26.95 23.59 23.62
C ILE A 62 25.64 23.29 22.90
N GLY A 63 25.58 23.55 21.60
CA GLY A 63 24.41 23.25 20.78
C GLY A 63 24.88 22.60 19.50
N ALA A 64 25.00 21.27 19.51
CA ALA A 64 24.70 20.51 18.31
C ALA A 64 23.21 20.78 18.02
N ALA A 65 22.87 21.15 16.80
CA ALA A 65 21.48 21.18 16.39
C ALA A 65 20.96 19.75 16.53
N THR A 66 20.15 19.49 17.55
CA THR A 66 19.19 18.40 17.47
C THR A 66 18.18 18.86 16.44
N ASP A 67 18.43 18.51 15.17
CA ASP A 67 17.36 18.53 14.18
C ASP A 67 16.25 17.65 14.76
N VAL A 68 15.12 18.27 15.06
CA VAL A 68 13.95 17.56 15.54
C VAL A 68 13.38 16.91 14.29
N LEU A 69 13.80 15.67 14.01
CA LEU A 69 13.24 14.90 12.90
C LEU A 69 11.71 14.91 13.03
N ASN A 70 11.04 15.13 11.90
CA ASN A 70 9.59 15.04 11.88
C ASN A 70 9.24 13.57 12.16
N MET A 71 8.55 13.32 13.28
CA MET A 71 8.26 11.98 13.79
C MET A 71 6.85 11.59 13.35
N ALA A 72 6.72 10.40 12.77
CA ALA A 72 5.47 9.76 12.41
C ALA A 72 5.27 8.51 13.27
N ASP A 73 4.04 8.06 13.46
CA ASP A 73 3.82 6.70 13.96
C ASP A 73 4.18 5.70 12.85
N VAL A 74 3.75 5.96 11.60
CA VAL A 74 3.95 5.06 10.46
C VAL A 74 4.46 5.81 9.24
N ILE A 75 5.57 5.35 8.65
CA ILE A 75 6.01 5.77 7.31
C ILE A 75 5.78 4.66 6.30
N VAL A 76 5.18 5.00 5.16
CA VAL A 76 4.95 4.09 4.03
C VAL A 76 5.81 4.52 2.84
N ALA A 77 6.71 3.63 2.41
CA ALA A 77 7.54 3.82 1.21
C ALA A 77 6.83 3.23 -0.02
N GLY A 78 6.16 4.08 -0.79
CA GLY A 78 5.46 3.76 -2.04
C GLY A 78 3.94 3.93 -1.96
N GLY A 79 3.36 4.78 -2.80
CA GLY A 79 1.92 5.06 -2.84
C GLY A 79 1.14 4.21 -3.84
N GLY A 80 1.51 2.94 -4.01
CA GLY A 80 0.72 1.96 -4.78
C GLY A 80 -0.49 1.42 -4.01
N PRO A 81 -1.25 0.46 -4.57
CA PRO A 81 -2.41 -0.13 -3.88
C PRO A 81 -2.10 -0.70 -2.49
N ALA A 82 -0.91 -1.28 -2.29
CA ALA A 82 -0.48 -1.78 -0.99
C ALA A 82 -0.25 -0.65 0.02
N GLY A 83 0.58 0.33 -0.34
CA GLY A 83 0.91 1.44 0.55
C GLY A 83 -0.29 2.31 0.90
N LEU A 84 -1.12 2.66 -0.08
CA LEU A 84 -2.36 3.43 0.18
C LEU A 84 -3.35 2.65 1.06
N SER A 85 -3.43 1.33 0.90
CA SER A 85 -4.27 0.50 1.77
C SER A 85 -3.74 0.48 3.21
N ALA A 86 -2.43 0.30 3.40
CA ALA A 86 -1.81 0.37 4.72
C ALA A 86 -2.07 1.73 5.37
N ALA A 87 -1.82 2.81 4.63
CA ALA A 87 -1.99 4.18 5.10
C ALA A 87 -3.44 4.51 5.47
N LEU A 88 -4.41 4.02 4.69
CA LEU A 88 -5.82 4.18 5.01
C LEU A 88 -6.16 3.57 6.37
N PHE A 89 -5.73 2.34 6.62
CA PHE A 89 -6.05 1.62 7.86
C PHE A 89 -5.39 2.28 9.08
N THR A 90 -4.12 2.68 8.97
CA THR A 90 -3.39 3.32 10.08
C THR A 90 -3.97 4.69 10.41
N ALA A 91 -4.13 5.57 9.41
CA ALA A 91 -4.66 6.92 9.64
C ALA A 91 -6.13 6.92 10.10
N LYS A 92 -6.96 6.01 9.57
CA LYS A 92 -8.35 5.83 10.05
C LYS A 92 -8.41 5.50 11.54
N ASN A 93 -7.36 4.88 12.09
CA ASN A 93 -7.26 4.48 13.48
C ASN A 93 -6.34 5.41 14.30
N ASP A 94 -6.26 6.68 13.89
CA ASP A 94 -5.61 7.78 14.62
C ASP A 94 -4.06 7.69 14.71
N LEU A 95 -3.40 6.91 13.83
CA LEU A 95 -1.94 6.93 13.70
C LEU A 95 -1.48 8.00 12.70
N GLU A 96 -0.53 8.84 13.11
CA GLU A 96 0.15 9.82 12.25
C GLU A 96 0.92 9.08 11.16
N THR A 97 0.39 9.12 9.94
CA THR A 97 0.89 8.33 8.81
C THR A 97 1.40 9.22 7.69
N LEU A 98 2.66 9.01 7.29
CA LEU A 98 3.30 9.65 6.14
C LEU A 98 3.46 8.64 5.01
N VAL A 99 3.16 9.05 3.78
CA VAL A 99 3.36 8.23 2.58
C VAL A 99 4.22 9.00 1.59
N PHE A 100 5.33 8.38 1.19
CA PHE A 100 6.18 8.89 0.12
C PHE A 100 5.94 8.07 -1.14
N ASP A 101 5.55 8.72 -2.23
CA ASP A 101 5.12 8.07 -3.46
C ASP A 101 5.81 8.67 -4.68
N THR A 102 6.47 7.85 -5.49
CA THR A 102 7.08 8.28 -6.75
C THR A 102 6.07 8.40 -7.90
N ASP A 103 4.84 7.90 -7.72
CA ASP A 103 3.79 7.81 -8.77
C ASP A 103 4.24 6.99 -10.01
N GLU A 104 5.22 6.10 -9.86
CA GLU A 104 5.71 5.23 -10.95
C GLU A 104 5.05 3.84 -10.99
N THR A 105 3.92 3.70 -10.30
CA THR A 105 3.21 2.43 -10.17
C THR A 105 2.76 1.84 -11.52
N TRP A 106 2.79 0.51 -11.65
CA TRP A 106 2.28 -0.17 -12.85
C TRP A 106 0.78 -0.01 -13.08
N MET A 107 0.04 0.51 -12.09
CA MET A 107 -1.38 0.80 -12.20
C MET A 107 -1.71 1.76 -13.35
N HIS A 108 -0.82 2.68 -13.73
CA HIS A 108 -1.05 3.57 -14.88
C HIS A 108 -1.15 2.86 -16.23
N LYS A 109 -0.82 1.57 -16.29
CA LYS A 109 -0.93 0.72 -17.49
C LYS A 109 -2.04 -0.33 -17.36
N ALA A 110 -2.80 -0.32 -16.26
CA ALA A 110 -3.80 -1.32 -15.95
C ALA A 110 -5.23 -0.86 -16.28
N HIS A 111 -6.11 -1.84 -16.46
CA HIS A 111 -7.57 -1.67 -16.49
C HIS A 111 -8.19 -2.70 -15.56
N LEU A 112 -8.97 -2.25 -14.59
CA LEU A 112 -9.51 -3.10 -13.53
C LEU A 112 -10.88 -3.63 -13.95
N PHE A 113 -10.93 -4.94 -14.22
CA PHE A 113 -12.17 -5.73 -14.29
C PHE A 113 -12.24 -6.79 -13.19
N ASN A 114 -11.14 -6.97 -12.46
CA ASN A 114 -10.88 -8.06 -11.53
C ASN A 114 -10.65 -7.56 -10.09
N TYR A 115 -11.09 -6.34 -9.80
CA TYR A 115 -11.16 -5.80 -8.45
C TYR A 115 -12.61 -5.87 -7.97
N LEU A 116 -12.92 -6.82 -7.08
CA LEU A 116 -14.30 -7.08 -6.67
C LEU A 116 -14.96 -5.83 -6.08
N GLY A 117 -16.11 -5.44 -6.63
CA GLY A 117 -16.81 -4.20 -6.27
C GLY A 117 -16.56 -3.03 -7.23
N ILE A 118 -15.60 -3.16 -8.14
CA ILE A 118 -15.33 -2.22 -9.23
C ILE A 118 -15.64 -2.92 -10.56
N ASP A 119 -16.69 -2.45 -11.26
CA ASP A 119 -17.12 -3.07 -12.53
C ASP A 119 -16.10 -2.88 -13.65
N SER A 120 -15.59 -1.66 -13.79
CA SER A 120 -14.61 -1.26 -14.80
C SER A 120 -14.01 0.09 -14.41
N MET A 121 -12.69 0.17 -14.30
CA MET A 121 -12.00 1.42 -13.96
C MET A 121 -10.58 1.41 -14.54
N ASP A 122 -10.13 2.54 -15.08
CA ASP A 122 -8.73 2.68 -15.51
C ASP A 122 -7.82 2.73 -14.27
N GLY A 123 -6.64 2.13 -14.34
CA GLY A 123 -5.78 2.06 -13.16
C GLY A 123 -5.30 3.43 -12.65
N SER A 124 -5.14 4.43 -13.52
CA SER A 124 -4.88 5.80 -13.07
C SER A 124 -6.06 6.41 -12.31
N GLU A 125 -7.29 6.17 -12.77
CA GLU A 125 -8.51 6.62 -12.06
C GLU A 125 -8.62 5.96 -10.68
N PHE A 126 -8.26 4.67 -10.58
CA PHE A 126 -8.17 3.98 -9.29
C PHE A 126 -7.16 4.65 -8.35
N MET A 127 -5.97 5.02 -8.85
CA MET A 127 -4.97 5.71 -8.03
C MET A 127 -5.47 7.07 -7.55
N ASP A 128 -6.06 7.88 -8.44
CA ASP A 128 -6.59 9.21 -8.09
C ASP A 128 -7.64 9.10 -6.98
N VAL A 129 -8.64 8.22 -7.14
CA VAL A 129 -9.69 8.00 -6.13
C VAL A 129 -9.12 7.45 -4.81
N SER A 130 -8.13 6.56 -4.87
CA SER A 130 -7.50 6.01 -3.67
C SER A 130 -6.72 7.07 -2.89
N ARG A 131 -6.00 7.95 -3.59
CA ARG A 131 -5.26 9.06 -2.98
C ARG A 131 -6.21 10.06 -2.32
N GLU A 132 -7.25 10.48 -3.03
CA GLU A 132 -8.29 11.36 -2.47
C GLU A 132 -8.92 10.75 -1.20
N GLN A 133 -9.11 9.43 -1.18
CA GLN A 133 -9.65 8.74 0.00
C GLN A 133 -8.68 8.80 1.19
N VAL A 134 -7.41 8.46 1.02
CA VAL A 134 -6.46 8.43 2.15
C VAL A 134 -6.19 9.84 2.70
N GLU A 135 -6.08 10.84 1.82
CA GLU A 135 -5.93 12.24 2.22
C GLU A 135 -7.14 12.72 3.05
N ALA A 136 -8.35 12.27 2.69
CA ALA A 136 -9.57 12.59 3.44
C ALA A 136 -9.59 11.97 4.87
N PHE A 137 -8.78 10.95 5.12
CA PHE A 137 -8.55 10.37 6.46
C PHE A 137 -7.35 10.98 7.19
N GLY A 138 -6.66 11.96 6.58
CA GLY A 138 -5.58 12.70 7.22
C GLY A 138 -4.18 12.13 7.01
N VAL A 139 -4.01 11.22 6.05
CA VAL A 139 -2.66 10.80 5.60
C VAL A 139 -1.93 12.00 4.99
N ASP A 140 -0.68 12.20 5.40
CA ASP A 140 0.22 13.14 4.74
C ASP A 140 0.92 12.43 3.57
N LEU A 141 0.53 12.78 2.34
CA LEU A 141 0.94 12.11 1.12
C LEU A 141 1.88 13.02 0.32
N SER A 142 3.17 12.69 0.33
CA SER A 142 4.21 13.30 -0.50
C SER A 142 4.29 12.59 -1.86
N GLN A 143 3.61 13.15 -2.87
CA GLN A 143 3.74 12.68 -4.25
C GLN A 143 4.96 13.29 -4.95
N GLY A 144 5.70 12.45 -5.68
CA GLY A 144 6.94 12.80 -6.37
C GLY A 144 8.20 12.71 -5.49
N GLU A 145 8.10 12.18 -4.27
CA GLU A 145 9.20 12.05 -3.31
C GLU A 145 9.55 10.57 -3.13
N GLU A 146 10.82 10.22 -3.37
CA GLU A 146 11.35 8.86 -3.24
C GLU A 146 11.97 8.66 -1.84
N VAL A 147 11.70 7.50 -1.22
CA VAL A 147 12.45 7.03 -0.06
C VAL A 147 13.71 6.34 -0.58
N THR A 148 14.87 6.85 -0.16
CA THR A 148 16.17 6.39 -0.66
C THR A 148 16.91 5.50 0.33
N ALA A 149 16.62 5.61 1.63
CA ALA A 149 17.16 4.73 2.65
C ALA A 149 16.20 4.57 3.84
N VAL A 150 16.28 3.42 4.49
CA VAL A 150 15.60 3.13 5.76
C VAL A 150 16.61 2.47 6.68
N GLU A 151 16.83 3.04 7.86
CA GLU A 151 17.76 2.52 8.86
C GLU A 151 17.05 2.27 10.19
N GLU A 152 17.30 1.10 10.79
CA GLU A 152 16.84 0.78 12.15
C GLU A 152 17.64 1.59 13.17
N THR A 153 16.92 2.18 14.13
CA THR A 153 17.48 2.90 15.26
C THR A 153 17.07 2.22 16.57
N GLY A 154 17.57 2.71 17.71
CA GLY A 154 17.25 2.09 19.00
C GLY A 154 15.77 2.17 19.41
N ASP A 155 15.02 3.11 18.83
CA ASP A 155 13.64 3.44 19.23
C ASP A 155 12.70 3.53 18.00
N GLY A 156 13.02 2.89 16.86
CA GLY A 156 12.24 2.94 15.62
C GLY A 156 13.12 3.02 14.38
N PHE A 157 12.75 3.84 13.40
CA PHE A 157 13.42 3.97 12.11
C PHE A 157 13.78 5.42 11.77
N THR A 158 14.88 5.59 11.05
CA THR A 158 15.17 6.80 10.28
C THR A 158 14.91 6.50 8.81
N VAL A 159 14.16 7.38 8.15
CA VAL A 159 13.79 7.27 6.74
C VAL A 159 14.33 8.49 5.99
N GLU A 160 15.23 8.24 5.05
CA GLU A 160 15.76 9.26 4.16
C GLU A 160 14.97 9.31 2.86
N THR A 161 14.72 10.52 2.39
CA THR A 161 14.08 10.82 1.12
C THR A 161 14.93 11.78 0.31
N ASP A 162 14.53 12.05 -0.92
CA ASP A 162 15.19 13.08 -1.76
C ASP A 162 15.06 14.51 -1.18
N ASP A 163 14.07 14.77 -0.32
CA ASP A 163 13.77 16.12 0.20
C ASP A 163 14.05 16.29 1.71
N GLY A 164 14.28 15.21 2.46
CA GLY A 164 14.53 15.28 3.89
C GLY A 164 14.71 13.94 4.61
N GLU A 165 14.85 14.03 5.92
CA GLU A 165 15.01 12.90 6.84
C GLU A 165 13.86 12.90 7.86
N TYR A 166 13.31 11.72 8.14
CA TYR A 166 12.13 11.53 8.97
C TYR A 166 12.36 10.39 9.97
N ALA A 167 11.63 10.40 11.08
CA ALA A 167 11.63 9.32 12.05
C ALA A 167 10.27 8.62 12.09
N ALA A 168 10.24 7.31 12.31
CA ALA A 168 8.99 6.57 12.50
C ALA A 168 9.12 5.40 13.46
N ASP A 169 8.04 5.07 14.16
CA ASP A 169 7.97 3.84 14.96
C ASP A 169 7.84 2.60 14.05
N TYR A 170 7.08 2.72 12.97
CA TYR A 170 6.82 1.65 12.01
C TYR A 170 7.16 2.05 10.57
N VAL A 171 7.64 1.10 9.78
CA VAL A 171 7.86 1.30 8.33
C VAL A 171 7.15 0.24 7.49
N VAL A 172 6.44 0.67 6.44
CA VAL A 172 5.80 -0.22 5.45
C VAL A 172 6.48 -0.04 4.10
N LEU A 173 7.25 -1.04 3.69
CA LEU A 173 7.89 -1.10 2.38
C LEU A 173 6.87 -1.58 1.35
N ALA A 174 6.47 -0.69 0.44
CA ALA A 174 5.44 -0.89 -0.58
C ALA A 174 5.92 -0.50 -1.99
N THR A 175 7.23 -0.58 -2.24
CA THR A 175 7.96 -0.19 -3.47
C THR A 175 7.77 -1.16 -4.66
N GLY A 176 6.62 -1.85 -4.73
CA GLY A 176 6.32 -2.79 -5.80
C GLY A 176 7.28 -3.97 -5.83
N ALA A 177 8.02 -4.15 -6.92
CA ALA A 177 8.99 -5.24 -7.05
C ALA A 177 10.43 -4.84 -6.69
N ASP A 178 10.67 -3.56 -6.38
CA ASP A 178 11.97 -3.16 -5.85
C ASP A 178 12.10 -3.61 -4.39
N ARG A 179 13.25 -4.19 -4.07
CA ARG A 179 13.61 -4.80 -2.78
C ARG A 179 14.87 -4.18 -2.19
N SER A 180 15.40 -3.13 -2.81
CA SER A 180 16.59 -2.39 -2.38
C SER A 180 16.50 -2.01 -0.90
N LEU A 181 15.47 -1.24 -0.51
CA LEU A 181 15.24 -0.80 0.88
C LEU A 181 15.17 -1.98 1.86
N ALA A 182 14.43 -3.04 1.53
CA ALA A 182 14.32 -4.23 2.39
C ALA A 182 15.67 -4.96 2.54
N THR A 183 16.46 -5.02 1.47
CA THR A 183 17.78 -5.66 1.48
C THR A 183 18.78 -4.85 2.31
N GLU A 184 18.74 -3.52 2.17
CA GLU A 184 19.62 -2.59 2.90
C GLU A 184 19.28 -2.54 4.39
N LEU A 185 17.99 -2.59 4.74
CA LEU A 185 17.50 -2.72 6.11
C LEU A 185 17.84 -4.10 6.73
N GLY A 186 18.25 -5.08 5.92
CA GLY A 186 18.65 -6.40 6.39
C GLY A 186 17.50 -7.38 6.59
N CYS A 187 16.35 -7.17 5.95
CA CYS A 187 15.23 -8.10 5.96
C CYS A 187 15.64 -9.45 5.34
N ALA A 188 15.19 -10.54 5.95
CA ALA A 188 15.39 -11.89 5.45
C ALA A 188 14.67 -12.08 4.10
N THR A 189 15.27 -12.88 3.21
CA THR A 189 14.70 -13.23 1.92
C THR A 189 14.62 -14.74 1.76
N THR A 190 13.63 -15.21 1.01
CA THR A 190 13.49 -16.63 0.66
C THR A 190 14.52 -17.05 -0.40
N GLU A 191 14.57 -18.35 -0.72
CA GLU A 191 15.39 -18.88 -1.82
C GLU A 191 15.01 -18.31 -3.20
N GLU A 192 13.80 -17.77 -3.34
CA GLU A 192 13.29 -17.15 -4.56
C GLU A 192 13.67 -15.66 -4.68
N GLY A 193 14.34 -15.09 -3.67
CA GLY A 193 14.78 -13.70 -3.67
C GLY A 193 13.67 -12.70 -3.37
N ILE A 194 12.56 -13.15 -2.77
CA ILE A 194 11.49 -12.29 -2.25
C ILE A 194 11.66 -12.08 -0.75
N VAL A 195 11.13 -10.98 -0.21
CA VAL A 195 11.20 -10.72 1.23
C VAL A 195 10.35 -11.76 1.96
N ASP A 196 10.92 -12.38 3.00
CA ASP A 196 10.27 -13.42 3.78
C ASP A 196 9.38 -12.79 4.84
N VAL A 197 8.07 -13.01 4.74
CA VAL A 197 7.05 -12.47 5.64
C VAL A 197 5.97 -13.49 5.96
N GLY A 198 5.32 -13.30 7.10
CA GLY A 198 4.11 -14.04 7.48
C GLY A 198 2.84 -13.51 6.81
N VAL A 199 1.69 -14.02 7.25
CA VAL A 199 0.36 -13.51 6.82
C VAL A 199 0.06 -12.10 7.34
N ASP A 200 0.82 -11.66 8.33
CA ASP A 200 0.82 -10.34 8.93
C ASP A 200 1.72 -9.33 8.21
N MET A 201 2.49 -9.78 7.20
CA MET A 201 3.40 -8.97 6.39
C MET A 201 4.59 -8.37 7.15
N GLU A 202 4.81 -8.77 8.40
CA GLU A 202 5.97 -8.34 9.17
C GLU A 202 7.23 -9.05 8.65
N THR A 203 8.32 -8.31 8.52
CA THR A 203 9.61 -8.85 8.08
C THR A 203 10.39 -9.46 9.25
N SER A 204 11.62 -9.89 9.01
CA SER A 204 12.52 -10.30 10.09
C SER A 204 13.06 -9.15 10.94
N VAL A 205 12.87 -7.90 10.51
CA VAL A 205 13.17 -6.69 11.27
C VAL A 205 11.89 -6.28 11.97
N GLU A 206 11.93 -6.21 13.29
CA GLU A 206 10.76 -5.87 14.13
C GLU A 206 10.22 -4.50 13.70
N ASP A 207 8.89 -4.39 13.58
CA ASP A 207 8.18 -3.16 13.22
C ASP A 207 8.41 -2.65 11.77
N ALA A 208 9.15 -3.41 10.96
CA ALA A 208 9.25 -3.22 9.51
C ALA A 208 8.41 -4.25 8.74
N TYR A 209 7.62 -3.77 7.80
CA TYR A 209 6.69 -4.57 6.99
C TYR A 209 7.05 -4.51 5.51
N ALA A 210 6.79 -5.59 4.78
CA ALA A 210 6.99 -5.67 3.34
C ALA A 210 5.71 -6.15 2.66
N THR A 211 5.29 -5.49 1.57
CA THR A 211 3.96 -5.71 0.99
C THR A 211 3.93 -5.77 -0.53
N GLY A 212 2.90 -6.40 -1.09
CA GLY A 212 2.66 -6.42 -2.53
C GLY A 212 3.66 -7.28 -3.30
N ALA A 213 4.20 -6.76 -4.40
CA ALA A 213 5.01 -7.57 -5.32
C ALA A 213 6.38 -7.98 -4.74
N MET A 214 6.88 -7.32 -3.68
CA MET A 214 8.19 -7.64 -3.11
C MET A 214 8.19 -8.94 -2.30
N VAL A 215 7.02 -9.33 -1.77
CA VAL A 215 6.80 -10.55 -0.98
C VAL A 215 6.19 -11.69 -1.80
N ARG A 216 6.13 -11.55 -3.13
CA ARG A 216 5.53 -12.54 -4.03
C ARG A 216 6.36 -12.73 -5.29
N ALA A 217 6.75 -13.98 -5.59
CA ALA A 217 7.48 -14.29 -6.82
C ALA A 217 6.59 -14.17 -8.06
N GLU A 218 5.30 -14.50 -7.91
CA GLU A 218 4.30 -14.50 -8.97
C GLU A 218 2.97 -13.90 -8.46
N GLU A 219 1.91 -13.93 -9.27
CA GLU A 219 0.53 -13.60 -8.85
C GLU A 219 0.32 -12.14 -8.41
N TRP A 220 0.93 -11.20 -9.12
CA TRP A 220 0.77 -9.78 -8.82
C TRP A 220 -0.59 -9.26 -9.30
N GLN A 221 -1.41 -8.78 -8.37
CA GLN A 221 -2.70 -8.14 -8.64
C GLN A 221 -2.95 -6.99 -7.66
N ALA A 222 -3.66 -5.95 -8.11
CA ALA A 222 -3.98 -4.78 -7.28
C ALA A 222 -4.74 -5.14 -6.00
N VAL A 223 -5.71 -6.05 -6.09
CA VAL A 223 -6.51 -6.50 -4.93
C VAL A 223 -5.68 -7.29 -3.91
N ILE A 224 -4.68 -8.04 -4.37
CA ILE A 224 -3.77 -8.78 -3.49
C ILE A 224 -2.85 -7.79 -2.78
N ALA A 225 -2.25 -6.86 -3.53
CA ALA A 225 -1.39 -5.81 -2.97
C ALA A 225 -2.13 -4.97 -1.91
N ALA A 226 -3.36 -4.53 -2.20
CA ALA A 226 -4.19 -3.82 -1.23
C ALA A 226 -4.49 -4.66 0.02
N GLY A 227 -4.73 -5.96 -0.14
CA GLY A 227 -4.90 -6.89 0.98
C GLY A 227 -3.66 -7.03 1.85
N ASP A 228 -2.48 -7.14 1.24
CA ASP A 228 -1.19 -7.20 1.95
C ASP A 228 -0.97 -5.91 2.76
N GLY A 229 -1.25 -4.73 2.18
CA GLY A 229 -1.19 -3.45 2.90
C GLY A 229 -2.12 -3.38 4.11
N ALA A 230 -3.36 -3.86 3.98
CA ALA A 230 -4.30 -3.92 5.09
C ALA A 230 -3.85 -4.91 6.18
N ALA A 231 -3.24 -6.03 5.81
CA ALA A 231 -2.70 -7.01 6.76
C ALA A 231 -1.56 -6.43 7.59
N ALA A 232 -0.62 -5.71 6.95
CA ALA A 232 0.46 -4.98 7.63
C ALA A 232 -0.12 -3.98 8.64
N ALA A 233 -1.06 -3.14 8.21
CA ALA A 233 -1.68 -2.14 9.08
C ALA A 233 -2.45 -2.76 10.26
N LEU A 234 -3.14 -3.88 10.07
CA LEU A 234 -3.82 -4.58 11.17
C LEU A 234 -2.83 -5.17 12.19
N ASN A 235 -1.65 -5.61 11.74
CA ASN A 235 -0.60 -6.06 12.65
C ASN A 235 -0.05 -4.87 13.46
N ILE A 236 0.28 -3.74 12.82
CA ILE A 236 0.68 -2.49 13.49
C ILE A 236 -0.36 -2.09 14.56
N LEU A 237 -1.63 -2.01 14.17
CA LEU A 237 -2.71 -1.64 15.09
C LEU A 237 -2.91 -2.64 16.24
N SER A 238 -2.59 -3.91 16.02
CA SER A 238 -2.63 -4.92 17.08
C SER A 238 -1.51 -4.73 18.09
N LYS A 239 -0.32 -4.32 17.63
CA LYS A 239 0.82 -3.98 18.50
C LYS A 239 0.52 -2.74 19.33
N GLU A 240 0.04 -1.68 18.70
CA GLU A 240 -0.36 -0.44 19.37
C GLU A 240 -1.42 -0.65 20.45
N LYS A 241 -2.36 -1.56 20.23
CA LYS A 241 -3.43 -1.86 21.18
C LYS A 241 -3.03 -2.92 22.22
N GLY A 242 -1.93 -3.63 22.00
CA GLY A 242 -1.49 -4.75 22.84
C GLY A 242 -2.42 -5.97 22.78
N GLU A 243 -3.29 -6.06 21.78
CA GLU A 243 -4.21 -7.17 21.55
C GLU A 243 -4.53 -7.32 20.05
N HIS A 244 -5.04 -8.50 19.65
CA HIS A 244 -5.48 -8.70 18.26
C HIS A 244 -6.59 -7.72 17.89
N TYR A 245 -6.31 -6.85 16.93
CA TYR A 245 -7.25 -5.83 16.50
C TYR A 245 -7.97 -6.21 15.21
N HIS A 246 -9.25 -5.86 15.16
CA HIS A 246 -10.05 -5.90 13.94
C HIS A 246 -10.69 -4.53 13.72
N ASP A 247 -10.54 -3.99 12.53
CA ASP A 247 -11.13 -2.70 12.16
C ASP A 247 -12.53 -2.88 11.58
N PHE A 248 -13.54 -2.95 12.45
CA PHE A 248 -14.95 -3.04 12.05
C PHE A 248 -15.67 -1.72 12.29
N ASP A 249 -16.18 -1.12 11.22
CA ASP A 249 -17.19 -0.07 11.32
C ASP A 249 -18.58 -0.71 11.33
N VAL A 250 -19.40 -0.30 12.29
CA VAL A 250 -20.81 -0.72 12.37
C VAL A 250 -21.67 0.41 11.79
N PRO A 251 -22.44 0.15 10.72
CA PRO A 251 -23.40 1.13 10.21
C PRO A 251 -24.33 1.59 11.33
N ALA A 252 -24.72 2.87 11.32
CA ALA A 252 -25.55 3.44 12.37
C ALA A 252 -26.91 2.75 12.53
N ASP A 253 -27.35 2.01 11.52
CA ASP A 253 -28.59 1.26 11.43
C ASP A 253 -28.42 -0.27 11.52
N ALA A 254 -27.20 -0.77 11.76
CA ALA A 254 -26.97 -2.18 11.99
C ALA A 254 -27.40 -2.57 13.42
N GLU A 255 -28.41 -3.44 13.51
CA GLU A 255 -28.90 -4.06 14.77
C GLU A 255 -28.03 -5.25 15.21
#